data_AF-A0A453ED16-F1
#
_entry.id   AF-A0A453ED16-F1
#
_cell.length_a   1.000
_cell.length_b   1.000
_cell.length_c   1.000
_cell.angle_alpha   90.00
_cell.angle_beta   90.00
_cell.angle_gamma   90.00
#
_symmetry.space_group_name_H-M   'P 1'
#
loop_
_entity.id
_entity.type
_entity.pdbx_description
1 polymer ?
#
loop_
_entity_poly.entity_id
_entity_poly.type
_entity_poly.pdbx_seq_one_letter_code
_entity_poly.pdbx_strand_id
1 'polypeptide(L)' 'RYISYAALRADQVPCNKRDKSYYTNCGSMQQANPYTRGCSAITRCARNMN' A
#
# COMPACT_ATOMS: atom_id res chain seq x y z
N ARG A 1 4.04 2.50 12.56
CA ARG A 1 4.37 1.08 12.27
C ARG A 1 5.30 1.07 11.05
N TYR A 2 6.45 0.42 11.09
CA TYR A 2 7.42 0.45 9.98
C TYR A 2 7.22 -0.73 9.03
N ILE A 3 7.29 -0.45 7.73
CA ILE A 3 7.16 -1.46 6.68
C ILE A 3 8.30 -2.46 6.72
N SER A 4 9.50 -2.01 7.05
CA SER A 4 10.69 -2.85 7.22
C SER A 4 10.47 -3.99 8.22
N TYR A 5 9.90 -3.71 9.39
CA TYR A 5 9.65 -4.74 10.41
C TYR A 5 8.41 -5.60 10.11
N ALA A 6 7.42 -5.05 9.43
CA ALA A 6 6.23 -5.80 9.04
C ALA A 6 6.50 -6.75 7.86
N ALA A 7 7.46 -6.44 6.99
CA ALA A 7 7.92 -7.33 5.92
C ALA A 7 8.56 -8.64 6.44
N LEU A 8 8.92 -8.69 7.73
CA LEU A 8 9.39 -9.92 8.38
C LEU A 8 8.25 -10.91 8.65
N ARG A 9 6.98 -10.48 8.56
CA ARG A 9 5.80 -11.34 8.68
C ARG A 9 5.30 -11.70 7.29
N ALA A 10 5.17 -13.00 7.01
CA ALA A 10 4.83 -13.51 5.68
C ALA A 10 3.49 -12.98 5.13
N ASP A 11 2.49 -12.78 6.01
CA ASP A 11 1.12 -12.42 5.61
C ASP A 11 0.83 -10.91 5.68
N GLN A 12 1.85 -10.08 5.83
CA GLN A 12 1.71 -8.62 5.93
C GLN A 12 1.70 -7.94 4.57
N VAL A 13 0.53 -7.45 4.15
CA VAL A 13 0.39 -6.64 2.94
C VAL A 13 0.12 -5.17 3.27
N PRO A 14 0.79 -4.18 2.63
CA PRO A 14 0.62 -2.75 2.90
C PRO A 14 -0.78 -2.15 2.62
N CYS A 15 -1.64 -2.93 1.98
CA CYS A 15 -3.03 -2.58 1.70
C CYS A 15 -3.84 -3.86 1.49
N ASN A 16 -4.94 -4.03 2.23
CA ASN A 16 -5.83 -5.20 2.11
C ASN A 16 -6.80 -5.12 0.92
N LYS A 17 -6.59 -4.20 -0.05
CA LYS A 17 -7.42 -4.07 -1.25
C LYS A 17 -6.74 -4.78 -2.42
N ARG A 18 -7.31 -5.92 -2.84
CA ARG A 18 -6.97 -6.57 -4.11
C ARG A 18 -7.18 -5.60 -5.28
N ASP A 19 -6.33 -5.71 -6.29
CA ASP A 19 -6.33 -4.92 -7.53
C ASP A 19 -6.00 -3.41 -7.39
N LYS A 20 -5.39 -3.00 -6.27
CA LYS A 20 -4.85 -1.64 -6.10
C LYS A 20 -3.32 -1.67 -6.05
N SER A 21 -2.68 -0.68 -6.67
CA SER A 21 -1.24 -0.46 -6.51
C SER A 21 -0.92 -0.09 -5.06
N TYR A 22 0.14 -0.68 -4.49
CA TYR A 22 0.60 -0.34 -3.14
C TYR A 22 1.03 1.14 -2.99
N TYR A 23 1.31 1.81 -4.11
CA TYR A 23 1.72 3.21 -4.16
C TYR A 23 0.54 4.19 -4.29
N THR A 24 -0.72 3.75 -4.31
CA THR A 24 -1.89 4.66 -4.35
C THR A 24 -2.54 4.90 -2.99
N ASN A 25 -1.75 4.79 -1.91
CA ASN A 25 -2.15 5.15 -0.55
C ASN A 25 -3.40 4.41 -0.03
N CYS A 26 -3.67 3.21 -0.56
CA CYS A 26 -4.86 2.41 -0.20
C CYS A 26 -6.19 3.21 -0.25
N GLY A 27 -6.23 4.33 -1.00
CA GLY A 27 -7.31 5.30 -1.02
C GLY A 27 -8.52 4.80 -1.80
N SER A 28 -9.71 5.18 -1.36
CA SER A 28 -11.00 4.86 -1.98
C SER A 28 -11.28 5.68 -3.25
N MET A 29 -12.03 5.06 -4.17
CA MET A 29 -12.89 5.67 -5.21
C MET A 29 -12.34 6.11 -6.57
N GLN A 30 -11.06 6.01 -6.88
CA GLN A 30 -10.60 6.26 -8.26
C GLN A 30 -10.23 4.95 -8.97
N GLN A 31 -10.55 4.86 -10.26
CA GLN A 31 -10.33 3.68 -11.10
C GLN A 31 -8.88 3.20 -10.93
N ALA A 32 -8.68 1.91 -10.70
CA ALA A 32 -7.35 1.38 -10.42
C ALA A 32 -6.48 1.52 -11.67
N ASN A 33 -5.61 2.53 -11.70
CA ASN A 33 -4.67 2.72 -12.79
C ASN A 33 -3.23 2.49 -12.27
N PRO A 34 -2.60 1.35 -12.60
CA PRO A 34 -1.28 0.97 -12.10
C PRO A 34 -0.17 1.99 -12.42
N TYR A 35 -0.39 2.79 -13.45
CA TYR A 35 0.55 3.80 -13.93
C TYR A 35 0.48 5.12 -13.14
N THR A 36 -0.67 5.42 -12.53
CA THR A 36 -0.82 6.62 -11.68
C THR A 36 -0.43 6.27 -10.24
N ARG A 37 0.80 6.60 -9.86
CA ARG A 37 1.28 6.43 -8.48
C ARG A 37 1.05 7.74 -7.72
N GLY A 38 0.13 7.74 -6.75
CA GLY A 38 -0.15 8.89 -5.89
C GLY A 38 0.85 9.07 -4.75
N CYS A 39 1.82 8.14 -4.63
CA CYS A 39 2.82 8.12 -3.59
C CYS A 39 4.22 7.85 -4.14
N SER A 40 5.19 8.63 -3.68
CA SER A 40 6.61 8.48 -4.03
C SER A 40 7.32 7.43 -3.18
N ALA A 41 6.95 7.27 -1.90
CA ALA A 41 7.59 6.35 -0.97
C ALA A 41 6.56 5.55 -0.17
N ILE A 42 6.59 4.23 -0.32
CA ILE A 42 5.61 3.34 0.32
C ILE A 42 5.55 3.50 1.84
N THR A 43 6.67 3.86 2.46
CA THR A 43 6.79 4.17 3.90
C THR A 43 5.86 5.30 4.37
N ARG A 44 5.41 6.19 3.48
CA ARG A 44 4.51 7.31 3.80
C ARG A 44 3.04 7.03 3.46
N CYS A 45 2.75 5.93 2.79
CA CYS A 45 1.45 5.69 2.15
C CYS A 45 0.84 4.32 2.41
N ALA A 46 1.60 3.38 2.96
CA ALA A 46 1.03 2.17 3.50
C ALA A 46 0.13 2.53 4.68
N ARG A 47 -1.19 2.34 4.51
CA ARG A 47 -2.18 2.64 5.54
C ARG A 47 -2.57 1.42 6.36
N ASN A 48 -2.44 0.21 5.79
CA ASN A 48 -2.81 -1.03 6.46
C ASN A 48 -1.60 -1.95 6.45
N MET A 49 -0.91 -2.02 7.59
CA MET A 49 0.18 -2.95 7.84
C MET A 49 -0.22 -3.82 9.03
N ASN A 50 -1.52 -4.10 9.17
CA ASN A 50 -2.10 -4.67 10.39
C ASN A 50 -2.01 -6.18 10.41
#